data_AF-A0A9J7MFE8-F1
#
_entry.id   AF-A0A9J7MFE8-F1
#
_cell.length_a   1.000
_cell.length_b   1.000
_cell.length_c   1.000
_cell.angle_alpha   90.00
_cell.angle_beta   90.00
_cell.angle_gamma   90.00
#
_symmetry.space_group_name_H-M   'P 1'
#
loop_
_entity.id
_entity.type
_entity.pdbx_description
1 polymer ?
#
loop_
_entity_poly.entity_id
_entity_poly.type
_entity_poly.pdbx_seq_one_letter_code
_entity_poly.pdbx_strand_id
1 'polypeptide(L)'
;MRSWDKVKKMAGAENGEIADAASDRPETPNSESQLSGDGDKPERLSKLPLTRIKAMMKMDPDVTLASQESVLLISKATELFIESLAKEAYVHARQGKRKTLQKKDIDNSIEELDSFAFLEGTLD
;
A
#
# COMPACT_ATOMS: atom_id res chain seq x y z
N MET A 1 -6.44 28.23 -25.37
CA MET A 1 -6.63 28.98 -24.10
C MET A 1 -7.24 28.02 -23.08
N ARG A 2 -6.50 27.73 -22.00
CA ARG A 2 -6.91 26.73 -21.01
C ARG A 2 -7.81 27.41 -19.98
N SER A 3 -8.93 26.75 -19.65
CA SER A 3 -10.04 27.19 -18.79
C SER A 3 -9.66 27.78 -17.41
N TRP A 4 -8.40 27.68 -17.03
CA TRP A 4 -7.83 28.12 -15.75
C TRP A 4 -7.63 29.64 -15.65
N ASP A 5 -7.44 30.33 -16.78
CA ASP A 5 -7.28 31.80 -16.79
C ASP A 5 -8.57 32.54 -16.37
N LYS A 6 -9.73 31.89 -16.56
CA LYS A 6 -11.04 32.46 -16.22
C LYS A 6 -11.31 32.42 -14.71
N VAL A 7 -10.78 31.41 -14.02
CA VAL A 7 -10.95 31.23 -12.56
C VAL A 7 -10.11 32.27 -11.81
N LYS A 8 -8.92 32.58 -12.30
CA LYS A 8 -8.02 33.57 -11.68
C LYS A 8 -8.55 35.01 -11.77
N LYS A 9 -9.43 35.30 -12.74
CA LYS A 9 -10.02 36.63 -12.96
C LYS A 9 -11.20 36.97 -12.02
N MET A 10 -11.71 36.01 -11.26
CA MET A 10 -12.85 36.23 -10.35
C MET A 10 -12.45 36.46 -8.89
N ALA A 11 -11.18 36.30 -8.52
CA ALA A 11 -10.71 36.33 -7.13
C ALA A 11 -9.95 37.62 -6.76
N GLY A 12 -10.44 38.79 -7.17
CA GLY A 12 -9.82 40.07 -6.81
C GLY A 12 -10.85 41.14 -6.40
N ALA A 13 -10.95 41.41 -5.09
CA ALA A 13 -11.38 42.64 -4.40
C ALA A 13 -11.61 42.28 -2.91
N GLU A 14 -10.67 42.48 -2.00
CA GLU A 14 -10.28 43.68 -1.21
C GLU A 14 -10.77 43.64 0.27
N ASN A 15 -9.80 43.93 1.15
CA ASN A 15 -9.82 44.67 2.43
C ASN A 15 -10.59 44.20 3.68
N GLY A 16 -9.87 44.25 4.80
CA GLY A 16 -10.45 44.40 6.15
C GLY A 16 -9.59 43.86 7.29
N GLU A 17 -8.66 44.67 7.80
CA GLU A 17 -8.07 44.48 9.15
C GLU A 17 -9.13 44.74 10.24
N ILE A 18 -9.25 43.85 11.23
CA ILE A 18 -9.77 44.14 12.58
C ILE A 18 -9.04 43.29 13.63
N ALA A 19 -8.83 43.89 14.79
CA ALA A 19 -7.86 43.55 15.84
C ALA A 19 -8.36 42.57 16.93
N ASP A 20 -7.39 42.10 17.73
CA ASP A 20 -7.39 41.55 19.10
C ASP A 20 -8.71 41.17 19.80
N ALA A 21 -8.81 39.92 20.30
CA ALA A 21 -9.02 39.59 21.72
C ALA A 21 -9.29 38.08 21.98
N ALA A 22 -8.49 37.51 22.89
CA ALA A 22 -8.80 36.53 23.94
C ALA A 22 -9.61 35.22 23.68
N SER A 23 -8.97 34.13 24.14
CA SER A 23 -9.50 32.92 24.81
C SER A 23 -10.16 31.80 23.99
N ASP A 24 -9.88 30.59 24.48
CA ASP A 24 -10.39 29.26 24.13
C ASP A 24 -9.90 28.63 22.82
N ARG A 25 -8.96 27.68 22.97
CA ARG A 25 -8.78 26.57 22.04
C ARG A 25 -9.89 25.54 22.31
N PRO A 26 -10.77 25.23 21.35
CA PRO A 26 -11.43 23.95 21.31
C PRO A 26 -10.58 22.99 20.46
N GLU A 27 -10.32 21.83 21.04
CA GLU A 27 -9.95 20.55 20.43
C GLU A 27 -10.39 20.45 18.95
N THR A 28 -9.47 20.08 18.05
CA THR A 28 -9.82 19.74 16.66
C THR A 28 -10.68 18.48 16.65
N PRO A 29 -11.97 18.52 16.26
CA PRO A 29 -12.74 17.31 16.06
C PRO A 29 -12.30 16.70 14.73
N ASN A 30 -11.83 15.44 14.81
CA ASN A 30 -11.60 14.56 13.68
C ASN A 30 -12.80 14.66 12.70
N SER A 31 -12.59 15.35 11.58
CA SER A 31 -13.63 15.55 10.57
C SER A 31 -13.68 14.32 9.67
N GLU A 32 -14.34 13.27 10.16
CA GLU A 32 -14.84 12.19 9.31
C GLU A 32 -15.94 12.76 8.40
N SER A 33 -15.57 13.12 7.18
CA SER A 33 -16.54 13.44 6.14
C SER A 33 -17.30 12.17 5.76
N GLN A 34 -18.50 12.03 6.30
CA GLN A 34 -19.48 11.03 5.88
C GLN A 34 -19.91 11.32 4.44
N LEU A 35 -19.57 10.41 3.51
CA LEU A 35 -20.20 10.29 2.20
C LEU A 35 -21.25 9.18 2.30
N SER A 36 -22.49 9.56 2.07
CA SER A 36 -23.66 8.70 1.95
C SER A 36 -23.64 7.88 0.66
N GLY A 37 -23.78 6.56 0.74
CA GLY A 37 -24.16 5.73 -0.41
C GLY A 37 -23.78 4.26 -0.31
N ASP A 38 -24.79 3.41 -0.04
CA ASP A 38 -24.85 1.95 -0.30
C ASP A 38 -23.75 1.04 0.29
N GLY A 39 -24.03 0.45 1.46
CA GLY A 39 -23.44 -0.83 1.88
C GLY A 39 -21.91 -0.92 1.92
N ASP A 40 -21.24 0.11 2.43
CA ASP A 40 -19.78 0.17 2.56
C ASP A 40 -19.26 -0.89 3.54
N LYS A 41 -18.77 -2.02 2.99
CA LYS A 41 -17.78 -2.81 3.73
C LYS A 41 -16.54 -1.93 3.85
N PRO A 42 -15.94 -1.77 5.04
CA PRO A 42 -14.74 -0.96 5.18
C PRO A 42 -13.70 -1.47 4.19
N GLU A 43 -13.33 -0.60 3.24
CA GLU A 43 -12.34 -0.92 2.22
C GLU A 43 -11.02 -1.20 2.94
N ARG A 44 -10.62 -2.48 2.94
CA ARG A 44 -9.45 -2.90 3.70
C ARG A 44 -8.22 -2.30 3.02
N LEU A 45 -7.41 -1.57 3.79
CA LEU A 45 -6.16 -0.96 3.32
C LEU A 45 -5.14 -1.99 2.77
N SER A 46 -5.30 -3.27 3.08
CA SER A 46 -4.59 -4.36 2.43
C SER A 46 -5.41 -5.66 2.42
N LYS A 47 -5.10 -6.53 1.45
CA LYS A 47 -5.60 -7.90 1.36
C LYS A 47 -4.98 -8.83 2.41
N LEU A 48 -3.85 -8.43 3.00
CA LEU A 48 -3.12 -9.21 4.00
C LEU A 48 -3.38 -8.68 5.42
N PRO A 49 -3.36 -9.55 6.45
CA PRO A 49 -3.57 -9.14 7.83
C PRO A 49 -2.38 -8.34 8.38
N LEU A 50 -2.57 -7.03 8.57
CA LEU A 50 -1.52 -6.10 9.02
C LEU A 50 -0.87 -6.51 10.35
N THR A 51 -1.66 -7.04 11.29
CA THR A 51 -1.13 -7.53 12.58
C THR A 51 -0.12 -8.66 12.39
N ARG A 52 -0.34 -9.55 11.41
CA ARG A 52 0.57 -10.67 11.14
C ARG A 52 1.85 -10.18 10.49
N ILE A 53 1.75 -9.22 9.56
CA ILE A 53 2.91 -8.58 8.92
C ILE A 53 3.77 -7.88 9.97
N LYS A 54 3.16 -7.07 10.84
CA LYS A 54 3.86 -6.41 11.93
C LYS A 54 4.57 -7.42 12.84
N ALA A 55 3.94 -8.56 13.14
CA ALA A 55 4.57 -9.61 13.91
C ALA A 55 5.77 -10.24 13.20
N MET A 56 5.69 -10.49 11.87
CA MET A 56 6.80 -10.99 11.06
C MET A 56 7.97 -10.00 11.01
N MET A 57 7.69 -8.70 10.85
CA MET A 57 8.73 -7.66 10.89
C MET A 57 9.50 -7.66 12.22
N LYS A 58 8.79 -7.88 13.34
CA LYS A 58 9.38 -7.91 14.69
C LYS A 58 10.00 -9.27 15.08
N MET A 59 10.04 -10.24 14.16
CA MET A 59 10.80 -11.47 14.38
C MET A 59 12.32 -11.21 14.29
N ASP A 60 12.70 -10.13 13.60
CA ASP A 60 14.07 -9.63 13.60
C ASP A 60 14.38 -8.94 14.94
N PRO A 61 15.39 -9.40 15.72
CA PRO A 61 15.75 -8.81 17.01
C PRO A 61 16.19 -7.35 16.92
N ASP A 62 16.66 -6.90 15.76
CA ASP A 62 17.11 -5.52 15.56
C ASP A 62 15.95 -4.56 15.25
N VAL A 63 14.73 -5.09 15.00
CA VAL A 63 13.53 -4.30 14.73
C VAL A 63 12.75 -4.02 16.02
N THR A 64 13.05 -2.88 16.65
CA THR A 64 12.40 -2.44 17.89
C THR A 64 11.00 -1.84 17.68
N LEU A 65 10.85 -1.00 16.65
CA LEU A 65 9.64 -0.27 16.30
C LEU A 65 9.24 -0.53 14.85
N ALA A 66 7.95 -0.74 14.61
CA ALA A 66 7.36 -0.84 13.28
C ALA A 66 6.20 0.14 13.18
N SER A 67 6.39 1.23 12.42
CA SER A 67 5.38 2.27 12.20
C SER A 67 4.22 1.74 11.35
N GLN A 68 3.06 2.40 11.44
CA GLN A 68 1.89 2.01 10.65
C GLN A 68 2.16 2.10 9.14
N GLU A 69 2.88 3.13 8.69
CA GLU A 69 3.22 3.34 7.27
C GLU A 69 4.15 2.25 6.75
N SER A 70 5.17 1.85 7.52
CA SER A 70 6.07 0.76 7.14
C SER A 70 5.32 -0.57 7.02
N VAL A 71 4.40 -0.85 7.94
CA VAL A 71 3.56 -2.06 7.88
C VAL A 71 2.68 -2.05 6.63
N LEU A 72 2.06 -0.92 6.28
CA LEU A 72 1.25 -0.78 5.06
C LEU A 72 2.09 -0.96 3.80
N LEU A 73 3.27 -0.36 3.74
CA LEU A 73 4.17 -0.46 2.59
C LEU A 73 4.63 -1.91 2.36
N ILE A 74 5.06 -2.60 3.42
CA ILE A 74 5.45 -4.01 3.34
C ILE A 74 4.25 -4.88 2.98
N SER A 75 3.06 -4.56 3.48
CA SER A 75 1.83 -5.24 3.07
C SER A 75 1.62 -5.15 1.57
N LYS A 76 1.76 -3.94 1.00
CA LYS A 76 1.58 -3.72 -0.43
C LYS A 76 2.70 -4.37 -1.26
N ALA A 77 3.94 -4.27 -0.79
CA ALA A 77 5.08 -4.94 -1.43
C ALA A 77 4.88 -6.46 -1.46
N THR A 78 4.42 -7.06 -0.36
CA THR A 78 4.12 -8.50 -0.29
C THR A 78 3.03 -8.91 -1.27
N GLU A 79 1.96 -8.11 -1.43
CA GLU A 79 0.93 -8.37 -2.45
C GLU A 79 1.52 -8.40 -3.86
N LEU A 80 2.33 -7.41 -4.21
CA LEU A 80 2.97 -7.31 -5.52
C LEU A 80 4.00 -8.43 -5.73
N PHE A 81 4.75 -8.78 -4.70
CA PHE A 81 5.73 -9.86 -4.74
C PHE A 81 5.06 -11.22 -5.01
N ILE A 82 3.97 -11.55 -4.32
CA ILE A 82 3.20 -12.78 -4.56
C ILE A 82 2.68 -12.82 -6.01
N GLU A 83 2.16 -11.69 -6.52
CA GLU A 83 1.69 -11.61 -7.90
C GLU A 83 2.83 -11.81 -8.91
N SER A 84 3.99 -11.19 -8.65
CA SER A 84 5.18 -11.31 -9.50
C SER A 84 5.70 -12.74 -9.54
N LEU A 85 5.90 -13.36 -8.37
CA LEU A 85 6.37 -14.74 -8.26
C LEU A 85 5.40 -15.72 -8.90
N ALA A 86 4.09 -15.55 -8.68
CA ALA A 86 3.08 -16.42 -9.29
C ALA A 86 3.05 -16.31 -10.82
N LYS A 87 3.22 -15.10 -11.37
CA LYS A 87 3.30 -14.88 -12.83
C LYS A 87 4.53 -15.56 -13.41
N GLU A 88 5.68 -15.40 -12.79
CA GLU A 88 6.93 -16.01 -13.28
C GLU A 88 6.88 -17.53 -13.20
N ALA A 89 6.49 -18.09 -12.06
CA ALA A 89 6.32 -19.53 -11.91
C ALA A 89 5.33 -20.09 -12.96
N TYR A 90 4.29 -19.32 -13.29
CA TYR A 90 3.33 -19.74 -14.31
C TYR A 90 3.91 -19.75 -15.73
N VAL A 91 4.96 -18.97 -16.03
CA VAL A 91 5.69 -19.03 -17.31
C VAL A 91 6.28 -20.45 -17.48
N HIS A 92 6.95 -20.99 -16.47
CA HIS A 92 7.50 -22.37 -16.53
C HIS A 92 6.41 -23.44 -16.59
N ALA A 93 5.31 -23.27 -15.86
CA ALA A 93 4.17 -24.18 -15.96
C ALA A 93 3.64 -24.25 -17.41
N ARG A 94 3.51 -23.10 -18.06
CA ARG A 94 3.06 -22.98 -19.46
C ARG A 94 4.05 -23.56 -20.46
N GLN A 95 5.37 -23.39 -20.25
CA GLN A 95 6.40 -24.04 -21.07
C GLN A 95 6.23 -25.58 -21.05
N GLY A 96 5.85 -26.13 -19.90
CA GLY A 96 5.47 -27.54 -19.74
C GLY A 96 4.08 -27.91 -20.27
N LYS A 97 3.38 -27.02 -20.97
CA LYS A 97 1.98 -27.18 -21.44
C LYS A 97 0.98 -27.50 -20.32
N ARG A 98 1.30 -27.12 -19.08
CA ARG A 98 0.44 -27.31 -17.92
C ARG A 98 -0.29 -26.02 -17.59
N LYS A 99 -1.46 -26.17 -16.96
CA LYS A 99 -2.25 -25.07 -16.36
C LYS A 99 -2.20 -25.08 -14.83
N THR A 100 -1.64 -26.15 -14.25
CA THR A 100 -1.46 -26.33 -12.81
C THR A 100 -0.02 -25.99 -12.45
N LEU A 101 0.14 -25.01 -11.55
CA LEU A 101 1.41 -24.63 -10.97
C LEU A 101 1.94 -25.77 -10.08
N GLN A 102 3.23 -26.08 -10.16
CA GLN A 102 3.91 -27.07 -9.33
C GLN A 102 5.09 -26.42 -8.60
N LYS A 103 5.56 -27.04 -7.50
CA LYS A 103 6.73 -26.57 -6.73
C LYS A 103 7.94 -26.29 -7.65
N LYS A 104 8.26 -27.24 -8.53
CA LYS A 104 9.35 -27.10 -9.52
C LYS A 104 9.26 -25.86 -10.42
N ASP A 105 8.06 -25.33 -10.65
CA ASP A 105 7.90 -24.14 -11.47
C ASP A 105 8.34 -22.88 -10.72
N ILE A 106 8.14 -22.87 -9.39
CA ILE A 106 8.65 -21.83 -8.49
C ILE A 106 10.16 -21.96 -8.35
N ASP A 107 10.67 -23.20 -8.16
CA ASP A 107 12.10 -23.46 -8.05
C ASP A 107 12.84 -22.96 -9.30
N ASN A 108 12.33 -23.26 -10.49
CA ASN A 108 12.89 -22.76 -11.75
C ASN A 108 12.88 -21.22 -11.84
N SER A 109 11.84 -20.55 -11.34
CA SER A 109 11.79 -19.08 -11.33
C SER A 109 12.83 -18.47 -10.40
N ILE A 110 13.10 -19.12 -9.27
CA ILE A 110 14.13 -18.70 -8.32
C ILE A 110 15.52 -18.84 -8.96
N GLU A 111 15.78 -19.94 -9.65
CA GLU A 111 17.05 -20.18 -10.35
C GLU A 111 17.29 -19.23 -11.54
N GLU A 112 16.22 -18.82 -12.25
CA GLU A 112 16.33 -17.97 -13.45
C GLU A 112 16.46 -16.47 -13.14
N LEU A 113 15.79 -15.99 -12.09
CA LEU A 113 15.72 -14.55 -11.78
C LEU A 113 16.51 -14.17 -10.51
N ASP A 114 17.56 -13.38 -10.69
CA ASP A 114 18.41 -12.85 -9.61
C ASP A 114 17.61 -12.09 -8.52
N SER A 115 16.52 -11.42 -8.90
CA SER A 115 15.62 -10.75 -7.93
C SER A 115 14.93 -11.71 -6.95
N PHE A 116 14.92 -13.01 -7.24
CA PHE A 116 14.38 -14.06 -6.37
C PHE A 116 15.46 -14.89 -5.67
N ALA A 117 16.75 -14.59 -5.86
CA ALA A 117 17.86 -15.34 -5.26
C ALA A 117 17.79 -15.41 -3.71
N PHE A 118 17.16 -14.43 -3.07
CA PHE A 118 16.94 -14.45 -1.61
C PHE A 118 16.04 -15.60 -1.12
N LEU A 119 15.37 -16.33 -2.03
CA LEU A 119 14.54 -17.50 -1.75
C LEU A 119 15.28 -18.83 -1.95
N GLU A 120 16.52 -18.82 -2.44
CA GLU A 120 17.30 -20.04 -2.61
C GLU A 120 17.45 -20.79 -1.27
N GLY A 121 17.19 -22.11 -1.29
CA GLY A 121 17.25 -22.95 -0.09
C GLY A 121 16.11 -22.73 0.93
N THR A 122 15.09 -21.93 0.60
CA THR A 122 13.94 -21.72 1.50
C THR A 122 12.77 -22.70 1.27
N LEU A 123 12.77 -23.38 0.13
CA LEU A 123 11.70 -24.28 -0.33
C LEU A 123 12.19 -25.74 -0.35
N ASP A 124 12.42 -26.35 0.81
CA ASP A 124 12.73 -27.78 0.93
C ASP A 124 11.45 -28.64 1.05
#